data_AF-A0AAV3BM02-F1
#
_entry.id   AF-A0AAV3BM02-F1
#
_cell.length_a   1.000
_cell.length_b   1.000
_cell.length_c   1.000
_cell.angle_alpha   90.00
_cell.angle_beta   90.00
_cell.angle_gamma   90.00
#
_symmetry.space_group_name_H-M   'P 1'
#
loop_
_entity.id
_entity.type
_entity.pdbx_description
1 polymer ?
#
loop_
_entity_poly.entity_id
_entity_poly.type
_entity_poly.pdbx_seq_one_letter_code
_entity_poly.pdbx_strand_id
1 'polypeptide(L)'
;MKKISLIFIALSFVLLFIFYGNDEVPRYSSTGDRDTMESFGVDGQFAIYKFSDENFNKKLDLYDTKNQDAIDIISNYKEIEPYVYTIGEKGYTKLNYANGNLIQSNDLNKFSNNDKAIFEDLNK
;
A
#
# COMPACT_ATOMS: atom_id res chain seq x y z
N MET A 1 27.05 17.52 54.86
CA MET A 1 27.22 17.09 53.46
C MET A 1 26.44 15.83 53.05
N LYS A 2 25.70 15.14 53.94
CA LYS A 2 24.96 13.92 53.57
C LYS A 2 23.52 14.16 53.06
N LYS A 3 22.86 15.25 53.48
CA LYS A 3 21.45 15.54 53.12
C LYS A 3 21.27 16.05 51.68
N ILE A 4 22.26 16.77 51.16
CA ILE A 4 22.25 17.32 49.80
C ILE A 4 22.41 16.21 48.76
N SER A 5 23.21 15.18 49.06
CA SER A 5 23.44 14.03 48.17
C SER A 5 22.18 13.19 47.92
N LEU A 6 21.28 13.07 48.91
CA LEU A 6 20.01 12.34 48.75
C LEU A 6 19.04 13.06 47.81
N ILE A 7 19.05 14.39 47.79
CA ILE A 7 18.20 15.19 46.90
C ILE A 7 18.61 15.01 45.43
N PHE A 8 19.92 14.95 45.15
CA PHE A 8 20.42 14.71 43.79
C PHE A 8 20.11 13.30 43.28
N ILE A 9 20.14 12.28 44.15
CA ILE A 9 19.75 10.91 43.80
C ILE A 9 18.24 10.81 43.52
N ALA A 10 17.41 11.46 44.33
CA ALA A 10 15.97 11.50 44.10
C ALA A 10 15.60 12.24 42.79
N LEU A 11 16.31 13.32 42.48
CA LEU A 11 16.10 14.10 41.25
C LEU A 11 16.51 13.32 39.99
N SER A 12 17.58 12.51 40.06
CA SER A 12 18.00 11.68 38.91
C SER A 12 17.02 10.55 38.60
N PHE A 13 16.31 10.02 39.62
CA PHE A 13 15.27 9.02 39.41
C PHE A 13 14.02 9.61 38.74
N VAL A 14 13.65 10.86 39.03
CA VAL A 14 12.51 11.53 38.38
C VAL A 14 12.78 11.80 36.90
N LEU A 15 14.03 12.13 36.53
CA LEU A 15 14.44 12.30 35.13
C LEU A 15 14.37 10.98 34.33
N LEU A 16 14.63 9.83 34.96
CA LEU A 16 14.52 8.51 34.33
C LEU A 16 13.07 8.16 33.90
N PHE A 17 12.05 8.74 34.54
CA PHE A 17 10.64 8.52 34.19
C PHE A 17 10.11 9.50 33.14
N ILE A 18 10.79 10.62 32.86
CA ILE A 18 10.38 11.59 31.83
C ILE A 18 10.88 11.16 30.43
N PHE A 19 11.96 10.35 30.38
CA PHE A 19 12.50 9.79 29.13
C PHE A 19 12.19 8.29 28.95
N TYR A 20 11.25 7.73 29.72
CA TYR A 20 10.67 6.44 29.36
C TYR A 20 9.82 6.70 28.12
N GLY A 21 10.38 6.26 26.98
CA GLY A 21 9.95 6.66 25.66
C GLY A 21 8.45 6.56 25.49
N ASN A 22 7.89 7.55 24.79
CA ASN A 22 6.79 7.23 23.89
C ASN A 22 7.20 5.95 23.18
N ASP A 23 6.39 4.90 23.33
CA ASP A 23 6.45 3.78 22.41
C ASP A 23 6.30 4.41 21.02
N GLU A 24 7.43 4.63 20.35
CA GLU A 24 7.43 4.86 18.93
C GLU A 24 6.80 3.59 18.38
N VAL A 25 5.51 3.67 18.09
CA VAL A 25 4.82 2.69 17.27
C VAL A 25 5.78 2.46 16.11
N PRO A 26 6.31 1.22 15.95
CA PRO A 26 7.34 1.01 14.97
C PRO A 26 6.81 1.53 13.65
N ARG A 27 7.52 2.48 13.02
CA ARG A 27 7.11 3.06 11.72
C ARG A 27 6.83 1.99 10.67
N TYR A 28 7.33 0.78 10.93
CA TYR A 28 7.05 -0.42 10.19
C TYR A 28 6.23 -1.39 11.06
N SER A 29 4.98 -1.58 10.65
CA SER A 29 4.20 -2.76 10.99
C SER A 29 5.02 -3.99 10.60
N SER A 30 5.39 -4.83 11.57
CA SER A 30 5.94 -6.17 11.37
C SER A 30 4.92 -7.15 10.75
N THR A 31 3.74 -6.66 10.36
CA THR A 31 2.67 -7.38 9.71
C THR A 31 2.53 -6.88 8.29
N GLY A 32 3.22 -7.53 7.35
CA GLY A 32 2.97 -7.41 5.91
C GLY A 32 4.22 -7.23 5.08
N ASP A 33 4.79 -8.33 4.59
CA ASP A 33 5.83 -8.38 3.55
C ASP A 33 5.27 -7.84 2.21
N ARG A 34 4.99 -6.54 2.14
CA ARG A 34 4.46 -5.85 0.96
C ARG A 34 5.53 -4.92 0.40
N ASP A 35 6.15 -5.33 -0.70
CA ASP A 35 7.10 -4.51 -1.44
C ASP A 35 6.34 -3.63 -2.44
N THR A 36 6.64 -2.34 -2.46
CA THR A 36 6.09 -1.45 -3.51
C THR A 36 6.80 -1.72 -4.82
N MET A 37 6.07 -2.18 -5.83
CA MET A 37 6.59 -2.39 -7.18
C MET A 37 6.55 -1.09 -7.98
N GLU A 38 5.37 -0.45 -8.02
CA GLU A 38 5.10 0.78 -8.75
C GLU A 38 4.12 1.65 -7.96
N SER A 39 4.12 2.96 -8.24
CA SER A 39 3.25 3.94 -7.60
C SER A 39 2.76 4.96 -8.63
N PHE A 40 1.49 5.31 -8.55
CA PHE A 40 0.80 6.16 -9.51
C PHE A 40 -0.04 7.23 -8.81
N GLY A 41 -0.39 8.27 -9.57
CA GLY A 41 -1.17 9.39 -9.06
C GLY A 41 -0.37 10.31 -8.13
N VAL A 42 -1.03 11.37 -7.66
CA VAL A 42 -0.42 12.36 -6.77
C VAL A 42 0.03 11.68 -5.48
N ASP A 43 1.29 11.88 -5.12
CA ASP A 43 1.93 11.34 -3.91
C ASP A 43 1.85 9.80 -3.77
N GLY A 44 1.71 9.07 -4.89
CA GLY A 44 1.61 7.61 -4.86
C GLY A 44 0.30 7.10 -4.27
N GLN A 45 -0.81 7.83 -4.49
CA GLN A 45 -2.16 7.42 -4.05
C GLN A 45 -2.50 5.98 -4.43
N PHE A 46 -2.04 5.50 -5.58
CA PHE A 46 -2.25 4.13 -6.01
C PHE A 46 -0.91 3.42 -6.12
N ALA A 47 -0.86 2.14 -5.78
CA ALA A 47 0.36 1.36 -5.87
C ALA A 47 0.08 -0.08 -6.31
N ILE A 48 1.07 -0.70 -6.95
CA ILE A 48 1.14 -2.15 -7.04
C ILE A 48 2.05 -2.64 -5.92
N TYR A 49 1.49 -3.37 -4.97
CA TYR A 49 2.27 -4.08 -3.96
C TYR A 49 2.51 -5.51 -4.38
N LYS A 50 3.69 -6.02 -4.10
CA LYS A 50 4.02 -7.44 -4.19
C LYS A 50 4.06 -8.03 -2.79
N PHE A 51 3.40 -9.17 -2.60
CA PHE A 51 3.33 -9.81 -1.30
C PHE A 51 3.31 -11.33 -1.42
N SER A 52 3.52 -12.02 -0.30
CA SER A 52 3.38 -13.47 -0.20
C SER A 52 2.06 -13.84 0.49
N ASP A 53 1.31 -14.78 -0.07
CA ASP A 53 0.15 -15.36 0.61
C ASP A 53 0.58 -16.36 1.71
N GLU A 54 -0.41 -16.97 2.40
CA GLU A 54 -0.18 -17.96 3.46
C GLU A 54 0.62 -19.19 2.99
N ASN A 55 0.63 -19.47 1.70
CA ASN A 55 1.35 -20.57 1.07
C ASN A 55 2.68 -20.11 0.44
N PHE A 56 3.14 -18.89 0.74
CA PHE A 56 4.34 -18.25 0.19
C PHE A 56 4.30 -18.04 -1.33
N ASN A 57 3.12 -18.03 -1.94
CA ASN A 57 2.98 -17.66 -3.35
C ASN A 57 3.05 -16.14 -3.47
N LYS A 58 3.86 -15.67 -4.42
CA LYS A 58 3.98 -14.26 -4.74
C LYS A 58 2.72 -13.79 -5.46
N LYS A 59 2.09 -12.74 -4.94
CA LYS A 59 0.91 -12.09 -5.48
C LYS A 59 1.17 -10.60 -5.68
N LEU A 60 0.34 -9.98 -6.51
CA LEU A 60 0.30 -8.53 -6.71
C LEU A 60 -1.04 -7.99 -6.20
N ASP A 61 -1.01 -6.82 -5.57
CA ASP A 61 -2.18 -6.12 -5.03
C ASP A 61 -2.21 -4.71 -5.63
N LEU A 62 -3.24 -4.41 -6.43
CA LEU A 62 -3.57 -3.05 -6.82
C LEU A 62 -4.22 -2.38 -5.61
N TYR A 63 -3.58 -1.37 -5.06
CA TYR A 63 -3.95 -0.82 -3.76
C TYR A 63 -4.16 0.70 -3.82
N ASP A 64 -5.19 1.18 -3.11
CA ASP A 64 -5.40 2.61 -2.84
C ASP A 64 -4.73 2.97 -1.51
N THR A 65 -3.53 3.54 -1.59
CA THR A 65 -2.71 3.89 -0.43
C THR A 65 -3.35 4.98 0.42
N LYS A 66 -4.12 5.87 -0.21
CA LYS A 66 -4.81 6.98 0.47
C LYS A 66 -5.98 6.46 1.31
N ASN A 67 -6.76 5.55 0.76
CA ASN A 67 -7.91 4.96 1.45
C ASN A 67 -7.56 3.71 2.27
N GLN A 68 -6.31 3.23 2.18
CA GLN A 68 -5.83 2.00 2.81
C GLN A 68 -6.67 0.77 2.43
N ASP A 69 -7.01 0.66 1.14
CA ASP A 69 -7.90 -0.39 0.65
C ASP A 69 -7.29 -1.16 -0.54
N ALA A 70 -7.47 -2.48 -0.52
CA ALA A 70 -7.06 -3.36 -1.60
C ALA A 70 -8.12 -3.35 -2.69
N ILE A 71 -7.76 -2.83 -3.87
CA ILE A 71 -8.67 -2.72 -5.00
C ILE A 71 -8.85 -4.09 -5.64
N ASP A 72 -7.75 -4.78 -5.95
CA ASP A 72 -7.79 -6.10 -6.57
C ASP A 72 -6.47 -6.85 -6.40
N ILE A 73 -6.55 -8.17 -6.27
CA ILE A 73 -5.38 -9.04 -6.39
C ILE A 73 -5.20 -9.36 -7.87
N ILE A 74 -4.09 -8.96 -8.45
CA ILE A 74 -3.90 -8.94 -9.90
C ILE A 74 -2.86 -9.97 -10.35
N SER A 75 -3.03 -10.46 -11.57
CA SER A 75 -2.03 -11.27 -12.25
C SER A 75 -1.15 -10.40 -13.15
N ASN A 76 -1.78 -9.51 -13.93
CA ASN A 76 -1.12 -8.68 -14.93
C ASN A 76 -1.56 -7.22 -14.83
N TYR A 77 -0.67 -6.30 -15.16
CA TYR A 77 -0.98 -4.88 -15.29
C TYR A 77 -0.15 -4.19 -16.36
N LYS A 78 -0.67 -3.06 -16.85
CA LYS A 78 0.00 -2.17 -17.78
C LYS A 78 -0.39 -0.74 -17.49
N GLU A 79 0.60 0.12 -17.34
CA GLU A 79 0.39 1.56 -17.30
C GLU A 79 0.33 2.13 -18.73
N ILE A 80 -0.66 2.99 -18.96
CA ILE A 80 -0.77 3.88 -20.12
C ILE A 80 -1.30 5.20 -19.57
N GLU A 81 -0.39 6.13 -19.25
CA GLU A 81 -0.71 7.38 -18.54
C GLU A 81 -1.95 8.11 -19.10
N PRO A 82 -2.90 8.54 -18.24
CA PRO A 82 -2.92 8.44 -16.77
C PRO A 82 -3.67 7.20 -16.24
N TYR A 83 -3.63 6.09 -16.99
CA TYR A 83 -4.40 4.90 -16.67
C TYR A 83 -3.53 3.71 -16.29
N VAL A 84 -4.03 2.89 -15.37
CA VAL A 84 -3.52 1.55 -15.10
C VAL A 84 -4.62 0.56 -15.46
N TYR A 85 -4.26 -0.38 -16.32
CA TYR A 85 -5.12 -1.50 -16.71
C TYR A 85 -4.62 -2.74 -15.99
N THR A 86 -5.52 -3.47 -15.32
CA THR A 86 -5.17 -4.72 -14.65
C THR A 86 -6.14 -5.83 -15.00
N ILE A 87 -5.63 -7.07 -14.89
CA ILE A 87 -6.43 -8.29 -14.89
C ILE A 87 -6.18 -8.96 -13.54
N GLY A 88 -7.25 -9.23 -12.79
CA GLY A 88 -7.17 -9.77 -11.45
C GLY A 88 -8.37 -10.62 -11.05
N GLU A 89 -8.45 -10.93 -9.76
CA GLU A 89 -9.51 -11.76 -9.18
C GLU A 89 -10.91 -11.14 -9.37
N LYS A 90 -11.00 -9.80 -9.46
CA LYS A 90 -12.25 -9.07 -9.75
C LYS A 90 -12.44 -8.75 -11.24
N GLY A 91 -11.65 -9.35 -12.11
CA GLY A 91 -11.76 -9.24 -13.57
C GLY A 91 -10.88 -8.14 -14.15
N TYR A 92 -11.46 -7.34 -15.03
CA TYR A 92 -10.76 -6.25 -15.71
C TYR A 92 -10.93 -4.96 -14.92
N THR A 93 -9.83 -4.24 -14.67
CA THR A 93 -9.86 -2.93 -14.02
C THR A 93 -9.21 -1.89 -14.91
N LYS A 94 -9.86 -0.75 -15.08
CA LYS A 94 -9.28 0.48 -15.63
C LYS A 94 -9.34 1.55 -14.55
N LEU A 95 -8.19 1.90 -14.02
CA LEU A 95 -8.01 2.97 -13.04
C LEU A 95 -7.46 4.20 -13.74
N ASN A 96 -8.11 5.35 -13.60
CA ASN A 96 -7.55 6.67 -13.94
C ASN A 96 -6.98 7.29 -12.68
N TYR A 97 -5.65 7.29 -12.53
CA TYR A 97 -5.02 7.81 -11.31
C TYR A 97 -4.94 9.34 -11.25
N ALA A 98 -5.29 10.06 -12.33
CA ALA A 98 -5.33 11.51 -12.31
C ALA A 98 -6.57 12.06 -11.59
N ASN A 99 -7.66 11.28 -11.54
CA ASN A 99 -8.90 11.68 -10.87
C ASN A 99 -9.50 10.60 -9.93
N GLY A 100 -8.88 9.42 -9.86
CA GLY A 100 -9.34 8.30 -9.03
C GLY A 100 -10.53 7.54 -9.60
N ASN A 101 -10.98 7.82 -10.83
CA ASN A 101 -12.07 7.06 -11.44
C ASN A 101 -11.64 5.63 -11.72
N LEU A 102 -12.47 4.69 -11.27
CA LEU A 102 -12.23 3.26 -11.40
C LEU A 102 -13.45 2.58 -12.03
N ILE A 103 -13.20 1.80 -13.09
CA ILE A 103 -14.18 0.88 -13.66
C ILE A 103 -13.62 -0.52 -13.50
N GLN A 104 -14.36 -1.39 -12.82
CA GLN A 104 -14.00 -2.78 -12.59
C GLN A 104 -15.17 -3.69 -12.97
N SER A 105 -14.90 -4.73 -13.76
CA SER A 105 -15.92 -5.69 -14.16
C SER A 105 -15.33 -6.99 -14.70
N ASN A 106 -16.04 -8.09 -14.49
CA ASN A 106 -15.81 -9.36 -15.17
C ASN A 106 -16.37 -9.37 -16.61
N ASP A 107 -17.19 -8.38 -16.99
CA ASP A 107 -17.75 -8.26 -18.34
C ASP A 107 -16.93 -7.27 -19.17
N LEU A 108 -16.15 -7.79 -20.11
CA LEU A 108 -15.31 -7.01 -21.01
C LEU A 108 -16.13 -6.01 -21.85
N ASN A 109 -17.44 -6.23 -22.04
CA ASN A 109 -18.32 -5.32 -22.78
C ASN A 109 -18.63 -4.01 -22.04
N LYS A 110 -18.27 -3.90 -20.76
CA LYS A 110 -18.34 -2.63 -20.01
C LYS A 110 -17.26 -1.63 -20.42
N PHE A 111 -16.28 -2.07 -21.20
CA PHE A 111 -15.14 -1.27 -21.62
C PHE A 111 -15.22 -0.86 -23.10
N SER A 112 -14.55 0.24 -23.44
CA SER A 112 -14.48 0.70 -24.84
C SER A 112 -13.65 -0.27 -25.70
N ASN A 113 -13.83 -0.27 -27.03
CA ASN A 113 -13.07 -1.17 -27.91
C ASN A 113 -11.54 -0.99 -27.77
N ASN A 114 -11.08 0.23 -27.51
CA ASN A 114 -9.65 0.49 -27.26
C ASN A 114 -9.18 -0.16 -25.96
N ASP A 115 -9.98 -0.07 -24.89
CA ASP A 115 -9.68 -0.71 -23.62
C ASP A 115 -9.66 -2.24 -23.75
N LYS A 116 -10.60 -2.81 -24.53
CA LYS A 116 -10.62 -4.25 -24.82
C LYS A 116 -9.32 -4.71 -25.47
N ALA A 117 -8.83 -3.98 -26.47
CA ALA A 117 -7.57 -4.30 -27.13
C ALA A 117 -6.37 -4.27 -26.17
N ILE A 118 -6.38 -3.35 -25.20
CA ILE A 118 -5.35 -3.29 -24.14
C ILE A 118 -5.44 -4.52 -23.23
N PHE A 119 -6.64 -4.92 -22.81
CA PHE A 119 -6.82 -6.13 -22.00
C PHE A 119 -6.46 -7.42 -22.76
N GLU A 120 -6.72 -7.47 -24.07
CA GLU A 120 -6.29 -8.58 -24.92
C GLU A 120 -4.77 -8.66 -25.08
N ASP A 121 -4.07 -7.53 -25.13
CA ASP A 121 -2.60 -7.45 -25.12
C ASP A 121 -2.02 -7.91 -23.78
N LEU A 122 -2.67 -7.53 -22.67
CA LEU A 122 -2.31 -7.93 -21.30
C LEU A 122 -2.47 -9.44 -21.02
N ASN A 123 -3.30 -10.13 -21.79
CA ASN A 123 -3.58 -11.56 -21.62
C ASN A 123 -2.66 -12.48 -22.43
N LYS A 124 -1.75 -11.93 -23.26
CA LYS A 124 -0.83 -12.67 -24.12
C LYS A 124 0.53 -12.85 -23.45
#